data_AF-A0AA38Q550-F1
#
_entry.id   AF-A0AA38Q550-F1
#
_cell.length_a   1.000
_cell.length_b   1.000
_cell.length_c   1.000
_cell.angle_alpha   90.00
_cell.angle_beta   90.00
_cell.angle_gamma   90.00
#
_symmetry.space_group_name_H-M   'P 1'
#
loop_
_entity.id
_entity.type
_entity.pdbx_description
1 polymer ?
#
loop_
_entity_poly.entity_id
_entity_poly.type
_entity_poly.pdbx_seq_one_letter_code
_entity_poly.pdbx_strand_id
1 'polypeptide(L)'
;MDYLVIEGYKSAAEEFAQEASVASEVDFESIESRMKVREALQRGDVEDAIVRVNELNPEILDNNRALFFHLQQQKLIEYIRQGQVADALQFAQDELAQLGEHSPEFLSELERTMSLLAFEHSSSTPSAIGDLLSPAQRMKTAGEVNAAILESLSQGKEVKLVQLVKLLSWGQGMLNERAAFPKMTLDDGSILGSSSFTV
;
A
#
# COMPACT_ATOMS: atom_id res chain seq x y z
N MET A 1 5.44 -17.60 -6.48
CA MET A 1 4.27 -17.69 -5.59
C MET A 1 4.15 -16.46 -4.71
N ASP A 2 5.22 -16.01 -4.05
CA ASP A 2 5.24 -14.85 -3.13
C ASP A 2 4.51 -13.60 -3.66
N TYR A 3 4.70 -13.24 -4.95
CA TYR A 3 3.98 -12.11 -5.55
C TYR A 3 2.45 -12.27 -5.51
N LEU A 4 1.95 -13.45 -5.85
CA LEU A 4 0.51 -13.72 -5.87
C LEU A 4 -0.07 -13.64 -4.45
N VAL A 5 0.70 -14.12 -3.47
CA VAL A 5 0.32 -14.05 -2.06
C VAL A 5 0.33 -12.60 -1.54
N ILE A 6 1.38 -11.83 -1.84
CA ILE A 6 1.56 -10.46 -1.34
C ILE A 6 0.53 -9.52 -1.96
N GLU A 7 0.28 -9.63 -3.27
CA GLU A 7 -0.73 -8.81 -3.96
C GLU A 7 -2.16 -9.27 -3.72
N GLY A 8 -2.34 -10.49 -3.21
CA GLY A 8 -3.65 -11.02 -2.81
C GLY A 8 -4.42 -11.78 -3.88
N TYR A 9 -3.73 -12.27 -4.91
CA TYR A 9 -4.31 -13.11 -5.94
C TYR A 9 -4.51 -14.55 -5.43
N LYS A 10 -5.50 -14.75 -4.55
CA LYS A 10 -5.82 -16.04 -3.92
C LYS A 10 -5.94 -17.19 -4.92
N SER A 11 -6.89 -17.09 -5.86
CA SER A 11 -7.16 -18.18 -6.82
C SER A 11 -5.94 -18.48 -7.69
N ALA A 12 -5.17 -17.46 -8.10
CA ALA A 12 -3.94 -17.67 -8.85
C ALA A 12 -2.86 -18.34 -8.00
N ALA A 13 -2.77 -18.00 -6.71
CA ALA A 13 -1.83 -18.63 -5.78
C ALA A 13 -2.20 -20.10 -5.50
N GLU A 14 -3.48 -20.41 -5.36
CA GLU A 14 -4.01 -21.77 -5.16
C GLU A 14 -3.73 -22.66 -6.38
N GLU A 15 -4.12 -22.22 -7.57
CA GLU A 15 -3.87 -22.94 -8.83
C GLU A 15 -2.37 -23.11 -9.08
N PHE A 16 -1.56 -22.07 -8.85
CA PHE A 16 -0.11 -22.16 -8.99
C PHE A 16 0.52 -23.16 -8.02
N ALA A 17 0.06 -23.20 -6.76
CA ALA A 17 0.56 -24.16 -5.78
C ALA A 17 0.23 -25.60 -6.18
N GLN A 18 -1.00 -25.83 -6.67
CA GLN A 18 -1.45 -27.13 -7.14
C GLN A 18 -0.69 -27.59 -8.39
N GLU A 19 -0.53 -26.71 -9.39
CA GLU A 19 0.12 -27.05 -10.66
C GLU A 19 1.64 -27.19 -10.51
N ALA A 20 2.29 -26.28 -9.78
CA ALA A 20 3.74 -26.29 -9.60
C ALA A 20 4.21 -27.31 -8.54
N SER A 21 3.29 -27.99 -7.84
CA SER A 21 3.60 -28.89 -6.71
C SER A 21 4.49 -28.25 -5.64
N VAL A 22 4.30 -26.94 -5.42
CA VAL A 22 5.04 -26.18 -4.41
C VAL A 22 4.24 -26.21 -3.11
N ALA A 23 4.87 -26.61 -2.02
CA ALA A 23 4.25 -26.54 -0.70
C ALA A 23 3.97 -25.07 -0.35
N SER A 24 2.69 -24.74 -0.14
CA SER A 24 2.30 -23.43 0.37
C SER A 24 2.53 -23.40 1.88
N GLU A 25 3.48 -22.59 2.35
CA GLU A 25 3.59 -22.23 3.76
C GLU A 25 2.54 -21.16 4.16
N VAL A 26 1.74 -20.71 3.20
CA VAL A 26 0.79 -19.61 3.32
C VAL A 26 -0.61 -20.16 3.48
N ASP A 27 -1.28 -19.72 4.54
CA ASP A 27 -2.72 -19.91 4.72
C ASP A 27 -3.50 -19.04 3.72
N PHE A 28 -4.25 -19.66 2.82
CA PHE A 28 -5.05 -18.96 1.81
C PHE A 28 -6.21 -18.16 2.42
N GLU A 29 -6.69 -18.50 3.62
CA GLU A 29 -7.69 -17.70 4.33
C GLU A 29 -7.10 -16.36 4.79
N SER A 30 -5.83 -16.36 5.23
CA SER A 30 -5.11 -15.12 5.56
C SER A 30 -5.01 -14.14 4.37
N ILE A 31 -4.94 -14.65 3.13
CA ILE A 31 -4.92 -13.82 1.92
C ILE A 31 -6.27 -13.12 1.73
N GLU A 32 -7.36 -13.86 1.88
CA GLU A 32 -8.71 -13.33 1.72
C GLU A 32 -9.03 -12.26 2.77
N SER A 33 -8.65 -12.50 4.03
CA SER A 33 -8.85 -11.55 5.11
C SER A 33 -8.05 -10.26 4.90
N ARG A 34 -6.79 -10.37 4.40
CA ARG A 34 -5.99 -9.19 4.01
C ARG A 34 -6.63 -8.41 2.87
N MET A 35 -7.21 -9.08 1.89
CA MET A 35 -7.90 -8.40 0.78
C MET A 35 -9.14 -7.66 1.25
N LYS A 36 -9.91 -8.22 2.18
CA LYS A 36 -11.06 -7.52 2.78
C LYS A 36 -10.64 -6.22 3.48
N VAL A 37 -9.51 -6.22 4.21
CA VAL A 37 -8.94 -5.00 4.82
C VAL A 37 -8.55 -3.98 3.74
N ARG A 38 -7.84 -4.41 2.69
CA ARG A 38 -7.41 -3.56 1.58
C ARG A 38 -8.62 -2.94 0.86
N GLU A 39 -9.66 -3.71 0.60
CA GLU A 39 -10.90 -3.26 -0.03
C GLU A 39 -11.66 -2.25 0.83
N ALA A 40 -11.74 -2.47 2.15
CA ALA A 40 -12.34 -1.51 3.07
C ALA A 40 -11.63 -0.14 3.00
N LEU A 41 -10.30 -0.13 3.06
CA LEU A 41 -9.50 1.11 2.94
C LEU A 41 -9.64 1.78 1.57
N GLN A 42 -9.70 1.02 0.48
CA GLN A 42 -9.89 1.57 -0.86
C GLN A 42 -11.26 2.22 -1.03
N ARG A 43 -12.30 1.65 -0.41
CA ARG A 43 -13.65 2.24 -0.37
C ARG A 43 -13.73 3.48 0.53
N GLY A 44 -12.76 3.68 1.42
CA GLY A 44 -12.76 4.75 2.43
C GLY A 44 -13.47 4.34 3.72
N ASP A 45 -13.76 3.06 3.92
CA ASP A 45 -14.32 2.53 5.15
C ASP A 45 -13.19 2.17 6.12
N VAL A 46 -12.63 3.20 6.75
CA VAL A 46 -11.47 3.07 7.64
C VAL A 46 -11.84 2.39 8.95
N GLU A 47 -13.07 2.56 9.42
CA GLU A 47 -13.54 1.91 10.66
C GLU A 47 -13.64 0.39 10.49
N ASP A 48 -14.26 -0.09 9.41
CA ASP A 48 -14.29 -1.53 9.07
C ASP A 48 -12.87 -2.08 8.91
N ALA A 49 -11.96 -1.32 8.30
CA ALA A 49 -10.57 -1.73 8.18
C ALA A 49 -9.87 -1.89 9.53
N ILE A 50 -10.04 -0.95 10.47
CA ILE A 50 -9.45 -1.02 11.82
C ILE A 50 -9.98 -2.25 12.58
N VAL A 51 -11.30 -2.49 12.53
CA VAL A 51 -11.91 -3.66 13.17
C VAL A 51 -11.29 -4.94 12.63
N ARG A 52 -11.24 -5.10 11.31
CA ARG A 52 -10.67 -6.29 10.66
C ARG A 52 -9.19 -6.49 10.95
N VAL A 53 -8.41 -5.40 11.03
CA VAL A 53 -6.98 -5.48 11.40
C VAL A 53 -6.83 -6.01 12.83
N ASN A 54 -7.65 -5.51 13.76
CA ASN A 54 -7.63 -5.98 15.15
C ASN A 54 -8.14 -7.42 15.30
N GLU A 55 -9.11 -7.85 14.49
CA GLU A 55 -9.56 -9.24 14.42
C GLU A 55 -8.46 -10.18 13.91
N LEU A 56 -7.63 -9.69 12.96
CA LEU A 56 -6.49 -10.44 12.45
C LEU A 56 -5.36 -10.55 13.47
N ASN A 57 -4.95 -9.42 14.03
CA ASN A 57 -3.99 -9.36 15.11
C ASN A 57 -4.08 -8.00 15.82
N PRO A 58 -4.53 -7.96 17.10
CA PRO A 58 -4.67 -6.71 17.85
C PRO A 58 -3.32 -6.01 18.09
N GLU A 59 -2.22 -6.76 18.11
CA GLU A 59 -0.89 -6.21 18.37
C GLU A 59 -0.35 -5.37 17.20
N ILE A 60 -0.93 -5.46 15.99
CA ILE A 60 -0.45 -4.71 14.81
C ILE A 60 -0.52 -3.21 15.06
N LEU A 61 -1.66 -2.73 15.57
CA LEU A 61 -1.89 -1.30 15.80
C LEU A 61 -1.21 -0.83 17.09
N ASP A 62 -1.19 -1.68 18.11
CA ASP A 62 -0.54 -1.39 19.40
C ASP A 62 0.97 -1.22 19.26
N ASN A 63 1.63 -2.05 18.44
CA ASN A 63 3.07 -2.02 18.24
C ASN A 63 3.51 -1.02 17.16
N ASN A 64 2.58 -0.47 16.36
CA ASN A 64 2.90 0.43 15.26
C ASN A 64 2.10 1.74 15.34
N ARG A 65 2.57 2.64 16.21
CA ARG A 65 1.98 3.98 16.39
C ARG A 65 1.89 4.79 15.11
N ALA A 66 2.87 4.65 14.21
CA ALA A 66 2.85 5.34 12.92
C ALA A 66 1.70 4.85 12.03
N LEU A 67 1.53 3.52 11.91
CA LEU A 67 0.41 2.94 11.16
C LEU A 67 -0.94 3.35 11.74
N PHE A 68 -1.07 3.34 13.07
CA PHE A 68 -2.28 3.81 13.74
C PHE A 68 -2.56 5.28 13.41
N PHE A 69 -1.55 6.16 13.49
CA PHE A 69 -1.70 7.56 13.10
C PHE A 69 -2.14 7.71 11.63
N HIS A 70 -1.55 6.97 10.70
CA HIS A 70 -1.90 7.04 9.28
C HIS A 70 -3.34 6.59 9.02
N LEU A 71 -3.83 5.57 9.75
CA LEU A 71 -5.24 5.16 9.70
C LEU A 71 -6.17 6.26 10.24
N GLN A 72 -5.85 6.87 11.37
CA GLN A 72 -6.65 7.98 11.90
C GLN A 72 -6.61 9.22 11.00
N GLN A 73 -5.47 9.52 10.39
CA GLN A 73 -5.35 10.56 9.38
C GLN A 73 -6.24 10.27 8.17
N GLN A 74 -6.27 9.02 7.68
CA GLN A 74 -7.17 8.62 6.60
C GLN A 74 -8.64 8.80 7.01
N LYS A 75 -9.02 8.42 8.23
CA LYS A 75 -10.37 8.64 8.76
C LYS A 75 -10.76 10.12 8.77
N LEU A 76 -9.85 11.00 9.21
CA LEU A 76 -10.05 12.45 9.15
C LEU A 76 -10.26 12.93 7.71
N ILE A 77 -9.45 12.47 6.76
CA ILE A 77 -9.60 12.78 5.33
C ILE A 77 -10.98 12.36 4.82
N GLU A 78 -11.50 11.21 5.25
CA GLU A 78 -12.84 10.75 4.85
C GLU A 78 -13.96 11.61 5.46
N TYR A 79 -13.85 12.08 6.70
CA TYR A 79 -14.81 13.06 7.25
C TYR A 79 -14.81 14.36 6.45
N ILE A 80 -13.63 14.87 6.11
CA ILE A 80 -13.48 16.08 5.30
C ILE A 80 -14.11 15.87 3.91
N ARG A 81 -13.86 14.72 3.28
CA ARG A 81 -14.43 14.36 1.97
C ARG A 81 -15.96 14.27 2.00
N GLN A 82 -16.55 13.83 3.11
CA GLN A 82 -18.00 13.72 3.29
C GLN A 82 -18.65 15.07 3.67
N GLY A 83 -17.87 16.14 3.83
CA GLY A 83 -18.36 17.44 4.27
C GLY A 83 -18.73 17.50 5.75
N GLN A 84 -18.36 16.49 6.54
CA GLN A 84 -18.61 16.40 7.97
C GLN A 84 -17.57 17.19 8.76
N VAL A 85 -17.55 18.52 8.57
CA VAL A 85 -16.51 19.39 9.15
C VAL A 85 -16.54 19.39 10.68
N ALA A 86 -17.73 19.38 11.28
CA ALA A 86 -17.87 19.36 12.74
C ALA A 86 -17.26 18.07 13.35
N ASP A 87 -17.58 16.91 12.76
CA ASP A 87 -17.06 15.62 13.20
C ASP A 87 -15.55 15.53 12.96
N ALA A 88 -15.06 16.03 11.83
CA ALA A 88 -13.63 16.12 11.52
C ALA A 88 -12.86 16.95 12.57
N LEU A 89 -13.39 18.12 12.94
CA LEU A 89 -12.78 19.00 13.93
C LEU A 89 -12.75 18.36 15.32
N GLN A 90 -13.87 17.76 15.74
CA GLN A 90 -13.96 17.07 17.03
C GLN A 90 -12.97 15.90 17.08
N PHE A 91 -12.95 15.07 16.04
CA PHE A 91 -12.05 13.93 15.93
C PHE A 91 -10.57 14.35 15.92
N ALA A 92 -10.23 15.43 15.22
CA ALA A 92 -8.86 15.95 15.20
C ALA A 92 -8.40 16.42 16.60
N GLN A 93 -9.29 17.04 17.37
CA GLN A 93 -8.99 17.52 18.72
C GLN A 93 -8.89 16.39 19.74
N ASP A 94 -9.80 15.43 19.70
CA ASP A 94 -9.88 14.38 20.72
C ASP A 94 -8.79 13.31 20.51
N GLU A 95 -8.57 12.88 19.27
CA GLU A 95 -7.72 11.72 18.95
C GLU A 95 -6.36 12.14 18.41
N LEU A 96 -6.34 12.89 17.29
CA LEU A 96 -5.11 13.16 16.55
C LEU A 96 -4.19 14.17 17.26
N ALA A 97 -4.74 15.13 18.00
CA ALA A 97 -3.93 16.09 18.76
C ALA A 97 -3.08 15.38 19.83
N GLN A 98 -3.66 14.44 20.58
CA GLN A 98 -2.94 13.65 21.59
C GLN A 98 -1.82 12.79 20.95
N LEU A 99 -2.10 12.24 19.77
CA LEU A 99 -1.10 11.47 19.01
C LEU A 99 0.06 12.36 18.53
N GLY A 100 -0.23 13.60 18.13
CA GLY A 100 0.74 14.57 17.64
C GLY A 100 1.64 15.20 18.72
N GLU A 101 1.18 15.31 19.97
CA GLU A 101 1.96 15.90 21.07
C GLU A 101 3.36 15.27 21.25
N HIS A 102 3.49 13.99 20.90
CA HIS A 102 4.71 13.22 21.10
C HIS A 102 5.55 13.06 19.83
N SER A 103 5.14 13.67 18.71
CA SER A 103 5.80 13.48 17.40
C SER A 103 5.58 14.69 16.49
N PRO A 104 6.59 15.57 16.32
CA PRO A 104 6.47 16.77 15.50
C PRO A 104 6.17 16.46 14.03
N GLU A 105 6.60 15.31 13.53
CA GLU A 105 6.27 14.83 12.17
C GLU A 105 4.75 14.61 12.01
N PHE A 106 4.09 14.00 13.00
CA PHE A 106 2.63 13.79 12.99
C PHE A 106 1.86 15.12 13.07
N LEU A 107 2.37 16.10 13.82
CA LEU A 107 1.77 17.44 13.83
C LEU A 107 1.83 18.10 12.45
N SER A 108 2.97 18.01 11.76
CA SER A 108 3.09 18.58 10.41
C SER A 108 2.13 17.93 9.41
N GLU A 109 1.93 16.61 9.51
CA GLU A 109 0.96 15.86 8.70
C GLU A 109 -0.50 16.21 9.07
N LEU A 110 -0.78 16.41 10.35
CA LEU A 110 -2.10 16.84 10.82
C LEU A 110 -2.43 18.25 10.32
N GLU A 111 -1.52 19.21 10.46
CA GLU A 111 -1.67 20.58 9.94
C GLU A 111 -1.93 20.59 8.43
N ARG A 112 -1.19 19.76 7.68
CA ARG A 112 -1.40 19.57 6.24
C ARG A 112 -2.79 19.03 5.92
N THR A 113 -3.27 18.08 6.73
CA THR A 113 -4.62 17.50 6.58
C THR A 113 -5.71 18.51 6.92
N MET A 114 -5.55 19.26 8.01
CA MET A 114 -6.49 20.30 8.45
C MET A 114 -6.56 21.47 7.47
N SER A 115 -5.49 21.73 6.73
CA SER A 115 -5.48 22.71 5.65
C SER A 115 -6.53 22.39 4.56
N LEU A 116 -6.94 21.12 4.38
CA LEU A 116 -8.04 20.75 3.48
C LEU A 116 -9.36 21.46 3.85
N LEU A 117 -9.60 21.75 5.12
CA LEU A 117 -10.79 22.48 5.57
C LEU A 117 -10.76 23.95 5.13
N ALA A 118 -9.56 24.55 5.04
CA ALA A 118 -9.39 25.94 4.62
C ALA A 118 -9.50 26.11 3.11
N PHE A 119 -9.14 25.08 2.34
CA PHE A 119 -9.30 25.03 0.89
C PHE A 119 -10.50 24.15 0.52
N GLU A 120 -11.71 24.63 0.89
CA GLU A 120 -12.99 24.04 0.45
C GLU A 120 -12.91 23.67 -1.04
N HIS A 121 -13.29 22.43 -1.40
CA HIS A 121 -13.23 21.75 -2.71
C HIS A 121 -13.34 22.62 -3.98
N SER A 122 -12.39 23.52 -4.15
CA SER A 122 -12.39 24.54 -5.17
C SER A 122 -11.16 24.31 -6.04
N SER A 123 -11.24 24.81 -7.28
CA SER A 123 -10.15 24.79 -8.25
C SER A 123 -8.86 25.47 -7.78
N SER A 124 -8.80 25.96 -6.53
CA SER A 124 -7.64 26.58 -5.87
C SER A 124 -6.93 25.70 -4.84
N THR A 125 -7.30 24.43 -4.64
CA THR A 125 -6.54 23.54 -3.74
C THR A 125 -5.13 23.32 -4.30
N PRO A 126 -4.05 23.65 -3.55
CA PRO A 126 -2.69 23.34 -3.96
C PRO A 126 -2.50 21.85 -4.18
N SER A 127 -1.74 21.44 -5.21
CA SER A 127 -1.54 20.03 -5.57
C SER A 127 -1.07 19.17 -4.38
N ALA A 128 -0.17 19.71 -3.55
CA ALA A 128 0.36 19.04 -2.36
C ALA A 128 -0.70 18.66 -1.31
N ILE A 129 -1.87 19.32 -1.33
CA ILE A 129 -3.00 19.07 -0.44
C ILE A 129 -4.08 18.27 -1.17
N GLY A 130 -4.30 18.55 -2.46
CA GLY A 130 -5.21 17.78 -3.31
C GLY A 130 -4.85 16.29 -3.42
N ASP A 131 -3.56 15.97 -3.35
CA ASP A 131 -3.06 14.59 -3.34
C ASP A 131 -3.62 13.76 -2.17
N LEU A 132 -3.92 14.38 -1.02
CA LEU A 132 -4.53 13.70 0.14
C LEU A 132 -5.96 13.23 -0.15
N LEU A 133 -6.69 13.93 -1.02
CA LEU A 133 -8.03 13.53 -1.47
C LEU A 133 -7.97 12.51 -2.62
N SER A 134 -6.80 12.25 -3.18
CA SER A 134 -6.66 11.31 -4.28
C SER A 134 -6.88 9.85 -3.82
N PRO A 135 -7.30 8.95 -4.73
CA PRO A 135 -7.31 7.51 -4.46
C PRO A 135 -5.92 6.96 -4.10
N ALA A 136 -4.84 7.62 -4.54
CA ALA A 136 -3.47 7.19 -4.27
C ALA A 136 -3.15 7.23 -2.77
N GLN A 137 -3.70 8.18 -2.02
CA GLN A 137 -3.53 8.24 -0.57
C GLN A 137 -4.15 7.02 0.11
N ARG A 138 -5.37 6.62 -0.27
CA ARG A 138 -5.99 5.37 0.22
C ARG A 138 -5.17 4.14 -0.12
N MET A 139 -4.63 4.08 -1.34
CA MET A 139 -3.76 2.97 -1.77
C MET A 139 -2.48 2.90 -0.94
N LYS A 140 -1.90 4.05 -0.59
CA LYS A 140 -0.71 4.13 0.28
C LYS A 140 -1.02 3.56 1.66
N THR A 141 -2.07 4.05 2.33
CA THR A 141 -2.48 3.56 3.65
C THR A 141 -2.81 2.06 3.61
N ALA A 142 -3.52 1.61 2.57
CA ALA A 142 -3.81 0.18 2.39
C ALA A 142 -2.55 -0.68 2.18
N GLY A 143 -1.54 -0.15 1.48
CA GLY A 143 -0.25 -0.81 1.32
C GLY A 143 0.54 -0.93 2.63
N GLU A 144 0.54 0.13 3.45
CA GLU A 144 1.18 0.13 4.77
C GLU A 144 0.51 -0.87 5.72
N VAL A 145 -0.83 -0.92 5.75
CA VAL A 145 -1.59 -1.89 6.53
C VAL A 145 -1.32 -3.32 6.05
N ASN A 146 -1.37 -3.58 4.74
CA ASN A 146 -1.09 -4.91 4.19
C ASN A 146 0.34 -5.37 4.55
N ALA A 147 1.31 -4.46 4.49
CA ALA A 147 2.68 -4.75 4.86
C ALA A 147 2.83 -5.10 6.35
N ALA A 148 2.12 -4.39 7.24
CA ALA A 148 2.14 -4.67 8.67
C ALA A 148 1.45 -6.00 9.01
N ILE A 149 0.35 -6.34 8.32
CA ILE A 149 -0.30 -7.65 8.49
C ILE A 149 0.65 -8.77 8.04
N LEU A 150 1.30 -8.64 6.88
CA LEU A 150 2.28 -9.62 6.39
C LEU A 150 3.42 -9.82 7.39
N GLU A 151 3.98 -8.74 7.91
CA GLU A 151 5.04 -8.77 8.93
C GLU A 151 4.59 -9.49 10.20
N SER A 152 3.36 -9.24 10.67
CA SER A 152 2.79 -9.92 11.84
C SER A 152 2.58 -11.42 11.62
N LEU A 153 2.31 -11.84 10.38
CA LEU A 153 2.15 -13.24 9.99
C LEU A 153 3.50 -13.93 9.70
N SER A 154 4.62 -13.23 9.93
CA SER A 154 5.97 -13.67 9.51
C SER A 154 6.07 -13.98 8.01
N GLN A 155 5.15 -13.45 7.20
CA GLN A 155 5.17 -13.55 5.76
C GLN A 155 6.01 -12.38 5.23
N GLY A 156 7.06 -12.67 4.46
CA GLY A 156 7.99 -11.64 3.99
C GLY A 156 7.27 -10.46 3.32
N LYS A 157 7.59 -9.23 3.75
CA LYS A 157 6.98 -7.98 3.28
C LYS A 157 7.33 -7.63 1.81
N GLU A 158 8.42 -8.21 1.29
CA GLU A 158 8.95 -7.84 -0.02
C GLU A 158 8.64 -8.84 -1.12
N VAL A 159 8.05 -8.34 -2.21
CA VAL A 159 7.97 -9.10 -3.45
C VAL A 159 9.37 -9.17 -4.09
N LYS A 160 10.09 -10.26 -3.84
CA LYS A 160 11.40 -10.53 -4.47
C LYS A 160 11.34 -10.42 -6.00
N LEU A 161 10.22 -10.81 -6.61
CA LEU A 161 10.01 -10.70 -8.05
C LEU A 161 10.12 -9.25 -8.56
N VAL A 162 9.52 -8.27 -7.86
CA VAL A 162 9.59 -6.85 -8.27
C VAL A 162 11.02 -6.33 -8.16
N GLN A 163 11.77 -6.74 -7.13
CA GLN A 163 13.18 -6.39 -7.01
C GLN A 163 14.03 -7.00 -8.13
N LEU A 164 13.80 -8.26 -8.47
CA LEU A 164 14.47 -8.93 -9.60
C LEU A 164 14.16 -8.25 -10.92
N VAL A 165 12.92 -7.82 -11.14
CA VAL A 165 12.52 -7.04 -12.33
C VAL A 165 13.22 -5.69 -12.38
N LYS A 166 13.30 -4.96 -11.26
CA LYS A 166 14.04 -3.69 -11.17
C LYS A 166 15.53 -3.90 -11.43
N LEU A 167 16.13 -4.94 -10.86
CA LEU A 167 17.53 -5.30 -11.05
C LEU A 167 17.81 -5.68 -12.52
N LEU A 168 16.90 -6.43 -13.14
CA LEU A 168 16.97 -6.77 -14.56
C LEU A 168 16.91 -5.50 -15.40
N SER A 169 15.93 -4.62 -15.18
CA SER A 169 15.82 -3.34 -15.91
C SER A 169 17.09 -2.49 -15.77
N TRP A 170 17.64 -2.38 -14.56
CA TRP A 170 18.91 -1.70 -14.30
C TRP A 170 20.09 -2.35 -15.04
N GLY A 171 20.22 -3.68 -14.97
CA GLY A 171 21.27 -4.43 -15.66
C GLY A 171 21.19 -4.28 -17.18
N GLN A 172 19.97 -4.30 -17.74
CA GLN A 172 19.76 -4.03 -19.15
C GLN A 172 20.19 -2.61 -19.53
N GLY A 173 19.91 -1.61 -18.69
CA GLY A 173 20.40 -0.23 -18.88
C GLY A 173 21.92 -0.15 -18.91
N MET A 174 22.59 -0.79 -17.94
CA MET A 174 24.05 -0.83 -17.85
C MET A 174 24.72 -1.54 -19.05
N LEU A 175 24.11 -2.63 -19.53
CA LEU A 175 24.62 -3.39 -20.68
C LEU A 175 24.36 -2.68 -22.01
N ASN A 176 23.33 -1.84 -22.11
CA ASN A 176 22.98 -1.12 -23.33
C ASN A 176 24.10 -0.19 -23.83
N GLU A 177 24.94 0.29 -22.92
CA GLU A 177 26.12 1.12 -23.23
C GLU A 177 27.37 0.30 -23.60
N ARG A 178 27.37 -1.02 -23.37
CA ARG A 178 28.58 -1.85 -23.40
C ARG A 178 28.51 -3.08 -24.31
N ALA A 179 27.33 -3.59 -24.63
CA ALA A 179 27.17 -4.77 -25.46
C ALA A 179 25.79 -4.84 -26.13
N ALA A 180 25.71 -5.55 -27.27
CA ALA A 180 24.45 -6.02 -27.82
C ALA A 180 24.04 -7.31 -27.09
N PHE A 181 22.82 -7.36 -26.56
CA PHE A 181 22.30 -8.51 -25.83
C PHE A 181 20.77 -8.62 -26.04
N PRO A 182 20.18 -9.82 -25.84
CA PRO A 182 18.73 -10.00 -25.90
C PRO A 182 18.02 -9.23 -24.79
N LYS A 183 17.04 -8.40 -25.13
CA LYS A 183 16.31 -7.58 -24.15
C LYS A 183 14.98 -8.22 -23.80
N MET A 184 14.70 -8.35 -22.52
CA MET A 184 13.38 -8.69 -22.03
C MET A 184 12.52 -7.42 -21.97
N THR A 185 11.40 -7.44 -22.69
CA THR A 185 10.37 -6.40 -22.61
C THR A 185 9.42 -6.75 -21.47
N LEU A 186 9.18 -5.83 -20.55
CA LEU A 186 8.29 -6.08 -19.39
C LEU A 186 6.81 -6.03 -19.75
N ASP A 187 6.48 -5.55 -20.96
CA ASP A 187 5.10 -5.35 -21.44
C ASP A 187 4.42 -6.69 -21.79
N ASP A 188 5.20 -7.63 -22.32
CA ASP A 188 4.73 -8.95 -22.77
C ASP A 188 5.61 -10.12 -22.26
N GLY A 189 6.67 -9.82 -21.50
CA GLY A 189 7.61 -10.81 -21.00
C GLY A 189 8.46 -11.47 -22.10
N SER A 190 8.43 -10.94 -23.32
CA SER A 190 9.18 -11.50 -24.45
C SER A 190 10.65 -11.13 -24.38
N ILE A 191 11.52 -12.05 -24.78
CA ILE A 191 12.94 -11.77 -24.97
C ILE A 191 13.15 -11.46 -26.45
N LEU A 192 13.35 -10.19 -26.77
CA LEU A 192 13.76 -9.76 -28.10
C LEU A 192 15.20 -10.23 -28.32
N GLY A 193 15.35 -11.29 -29.12
CA GLY A 193 16.65 -11.83 -29.50
C GLY A 193 17.47 -10.80 -30.27
N SER A 194 18.72 -10.60 -29.86
CA SER A 194 19.73 -9.98 -30.72
C SER A 194 20.12 -11.01 -31.80
N SER A 195 19.34 -11.06 -32.88
CA SER A 195 19.69 -11.82 -34.08
C SER A 195 20.91 -11.18 -34.73
N SER A 196 22.11 -11.66 -34.40
CA SER A 196 23.34 -11.49 -35.19
C SER A 196 24.41 -12.49 -34.73
N PHE A 197 24.16 -13.79 -34.91
CA PHE A 197 25.25 -14.71 -35.24
C PHE A 197 25.23 -14.85 -36.76
N THR A 198 26.08 -14.08 -37.43
CA THR A 198 26.44 -14.35 -38.82
C THR A 198 27.87 -14.88 -38.77
N VAL A 199 28.02 -16.13 -39.20
CA VAL A 199 29.29 -16.83 -39.46
C VAL A 199 30.09 -16.09 -40.53
#